data_AF-Q08ZK6-F1
#
_entry.id   AF-Q08ZK6-F1
#
_cell.length_a   1.000
_cell.length_b   1.000
_cell.length_c   1.000
_cell.angle_alpha   90.00
_cell.angle_beta   90.00
_cell.angle_gamma   90.00
#
_symmetry.space_group_name_H-M   'P 1'
#
loop_
_entity.id
_entity.type
_entity.pdbx_description
1 polymer ?
#
loop_
_entity_poly.entity_id
_entity_poly.type
_entity_poly.pdbx_seq_one_letter_code
_entity_poly.pdbx_strand_id
1 'polypeptide(L)'
;MKYPEAVTVLLARFTITVDPLTTDADEKEHVFGLIKGFGKDAIAPLQDFLRKSDQAASWALRLLGELLSEPEVIGVCVDTLTHLSTHYTRDPEKKVVLLHHVTDKQDPRIAPAVLPFLEDMSDDVKIAALKALAPMNHEPAREPILRLLTADDTARRVQTAALAALQSSGFGVQGYREKVEALLVDPYVLDKQGVVVKRQA
;
A
#
# COMPACT_ATOMS: atom_id res chain seq x y z
N MET A 1 -33.55 15.27 -6.83
CA MET A 1 -32.48 16.12 -7.40
C MET A 1 -31.19 15.66 -6.77
N LYS A 2 -30.20 15.22 -7.55
CA LYS A 2 -28.87 14.84 -7.05
C LYS A 2 -27.99 16.09 -7.16
N TYR A 3 -27.53 16.63 -6.04
CA TYR A 3 -26.57 17.73 -6.01
C TYR A 3 -25.17 17.13 -5.86
N PRO A 4 -24.26 17.26 -6.84
CA PRO A 4 -22.91 16.70 -6.75
C PRO A 4 -22.16 17.16 -5.48
N GLU A 5 -22.44 18.37 -5.00
CA GLU A 5 -21.88 18.93 -3.76
C GLU A 5 -22.26 18.12 -2.51
N ALA A 6 -23.38 17.40 -2.55
CA ALA A 6 -23.82 16.55 -1.44
C ALA A 6 -22.84 15.38 -1.21
N VAL A 7 -22.19 14.87 -2.25
CA VAL A 7 -21.22 13.77 -2.12
C VAL A 7 -20.05 14.21 -1.25
N THR A 8 -19.53 15.43 -1.44
CA THR A 8 -18.42 15.97 -0.63
C THR A 8 -18.80 16.08 0.84
N VAL A 9 -20.03 16.52 1.15
CA VAL A 9 -20.51 16.62 2.53
C VAL A 9 -20.68 15.24 3.16
N LEU A 10 -21.23 14.28 2.41
CA LEU A 10 -21.39 12.90 2.86
C LEU A 10 -20.02 12.24 3.13
N LEU A 11 -19.01 12.48 2.29
CA LEU A 11 -17.66 11.95 2.47
C LEU A 11 -17.02 12.42 3.78
N ALA A 12 -17.32 13.64 4.24
CA ALA A 12 -16.84 14.15 5.53
C ALA A 12 -17.37 13.35 6.73
N ARG A 13 -18.46 12.57 6.58
CA ARG A 13 -18.92 11.68 7.66
C ARG A 13 -17.97 10.51 7.92
N PHE A 14 -17.19 10.07 6.92
CA PHE A 14 -16.23 8.99 7.14
C PHE A 14 -15.06 9.40 8.05
N THR A 15 -14.81 10.70 8.21
CA THR A 15 -13.74 11.23 9.08
C THR A 15 -14.22 11.52 10.50
N ILE A 16 -15.47 11.20 10.83
CA ILE A 16 -16.07 11.42 12.14
C ILE A 16 -16.25 10.05 12.79
N THR A 17 -16.00 9.97 14.10
CA THR A 17 -16.27 8.77 14.91
C THR A 17 -17.36 9.08 15.91
N VAL A 18 -18.37 8.22 16.00
CA VAL A 18 -19.50 8.35 16.92
C VAL A 18 -19.51 7.20 17.94
N ASP A 19 -19.87 7.49 19.19
CA ASP A 19 -20.10 6.46 20.21
C ASP A 19 -21.61 6.12 20.31
N PRO A 20 -21.99 4.83 20.40
CA PRO A 20 -21.11 3.66 20.37
C PRO A 20 -20.62 3.32 18.95
N LEU A 21 -19.46 2.64 18.84
CA LEU A 21 -18.86 2.27 17.55
C LEU A 21 -19.76 1.43 16.63
N THR A 22 -20.75 0.72 17.18
CA THR A 22 -21.77 0.03 16.37
C THR A 22 -22.64 1.01 15.59
N THR A 23 -23.05 2.10 16.21
CA THR A 23 -23.84 3.17 15.57
C THR A 23 -23.00 3.92 14.54
N ASP A 24 -21.72 4.18 14.82
CA ASP A 24 -20.81 4.77 13.83
C ASP A 24 -20.66 3.90 12.57
N ALA A 25 -20.51 2.59 12.75
CA ALA A 25 -20.42 1.65 11.63
C ALA A 25 -21.71 1.67 10.80
N ASP A 26 -22.88 1.59 11.44
CA ASP A 26 -24.19 1.64 10.76
C ASP A 26 -24.39 2.97 10.00
N GLU A 27 -24.03 4.10 10.61
CA GLU A 27 -24.09 5.41 9.97
C GLU A 27 -23.19 5.48 8.74
N LYS A 28 -21.95 5.00 8.84
CA LYS A 28 -20.99 5.01 7.72
C LYS A 28 -21.44 4.10 6.59
N GLU A 29 -21.99 2.92 6.89
CA GLU A 29 -22.58 2.04 5.86
C GLU A 29 -23.82 2.66 5.21
N HIS A 30 -24.66 3.38 5.97
CA HIS A 30 -25.76 4.14 5.39
C HIS A 30 -25.26 5.24 4.45
N VAL A 31 -24.28 6.05 4.88
CA VAL A 31 -23.63 7.08 4.06
C VAL A 31 -22.99 6.48 2.80
N PHE A 32 -22.35 5.30 2.92
CA PHE A 32 -21.81 4.55 1.80
C PHE A 32 -22.89 4.26 0.75
N GLY A 33 -24.04 3.73 1.18
CA GLY A 33 -25.17 3.45 0.30
C GLY A 33 -25.71 4.72 -0.39
N LEU A 34 -25.80 5.84 0.34
CA LEU A 34 -26.21 7.13 -0.21
C LEU A 34 -25.24 7.60 -1.30
N ILE A 35 -23.93 7.61 -1.03
CA ILE A 35 -22.91 8.04 -1.99
C ILE A 35 -22.89 7.13 -3.22
N LYS A 36 -22.93 5.81 -3.03
CA LYS A 36 -23.03 4.84 -4.13
C LYS A 36 -24.24 5.11 -5.02
N GLY A 37 -25.36 5.53 -4.43
CA GLY A 37 -26.57 5.94 -5.14
C GLY A 37 -26.38 7.10 -6.13
N PHE A 38 -25.33 7.92 -5.99
CA PHE A 38 -24.98 8.96 -6.96
C PHE A 38 -24.35 8.39 -8.24
N GLY A 39 -23.81 7.17 -8.22
CA GLY A 39 -23.22 6.53 -9.39
C GLY A 39 -21.97 7.28 -9.87
N LYS A 40 -21.85 7.51 -11.18
CA LYS A 40 -20.67 8.15 -11.78
C LYS A 40 -20.39 9.56 -11.24
N ASP A 41 -21.42 10.28 -10.81
CA ASP A 41 -21.29 11.62 -10.24
C ASP A 41 -20.49 11.64 -8.93
N ALA A 42 -20.34 10.50 -8.25
CA ALA A 42 -19.54 10.40 -7.03
C ALA A 42 -18.03 10.19 -7.28
N ILE A 43 -17.62 9.82 -8.50
CA ILE A 43 -16.22 9.43 -8.79
C ILE A 43 -15.26 10.60 -8.59
N ALA A 44 -15.54 11.75 -9.19
CA ALA A 44 -14.66 12.91 -9.07
C ALA A 44 -14.55 13.42 -7.61
N PRO A 45 -15.66 13.57 -6.84
CA PRO A 45 -15.58 13.86 -5.40
C PRO A 45 -14.76 12.84 -4.59
N LEU A 46 -14.86 11.54 -4.90
CA LEU A 46 -14.09 10.48 -4.23
C LEU A 46 -12.58 10.60 -4.51
N GLN A 47 -12.20 10.86 -5.76
CA GLN A 47 -10.79 11.09 -6.14
C GLN A 47 -10.24 12.35 -5.46
N ASP A 48 -11.03 13.42 -5.42
CA ASP A 48 -10.68 14.65 -4.72
C ASP A 48 -10.52 14.44 -3.21
N PHE A 49 -11.40 13.64 -2.61
CA PHE A 49 -11.31 13.28 -1.20
C PHE A 49 -10.03 12.49 -0.90
N LEU A 50 -9.69 11.47 -1.70
CA LEU A 50 -8.43 10.73 -1.54
C LEU A 50 -7.19 11.62 -1.66
N ARG A 51 -7.23 12.62 -2.54
CA ARG A 51 -6.14 13.60 -2.70
C ARG A 51 -6.01 14.51 -1.48
N LYS A 52 -7.12 15.00 -0.93
CA LYS A 52 -7.15 16.08 0.08
C LYS A 52 -7.17 15.59 1.53
N SER A 53 -7.83 14.47 1.82
CA SER A 53 -8.04 13.94 3.17
C SER A 53 -7.08 12.82 3.47
N ASP A 54 -6.30 12.88 4.56
CA ASP A 54 -5.45 11.77 5.02
C ASP A 54 -6.23 10.62 5.67
N GLN A 55 -7.48 10.86 6.05
CA GLN A 55 -8.34 9.91 6.74
C GLN A 55 -9.30 9.20 5.79
N ALA A 56 -9.77 8.03 6.23
CA ALA A 56 -10.86 7.29 5.60
C ALA A 56 -10.61 6.89 4.13
N ALA A 57 -9.35 6.67 3.77
CA ALA A 57 -8.97 6.19 2.43
C ALA A 57 -9.62 4.84 2.11
N SER A 58 -9.83 3.98 3.11
CA SER A 58 -10.46 2.66 2.96
C SER A 58 -11.92 2.77 2.48
N TRP A 59 -12.69 3.73 3.02
CA TRP A 59 -14.07 3.99 2.59
C TRP A 59 -14.13 4.50 1.16
N ALA A 60 -13.26 5.46 0.81
CA ALA A 60 -13.21 6.00 -0.53
C ALA A 60 -12.81 4.95 -1.58
N LEU A 61 -11.81 4.10 -1.28
CA LEU A 61 -11.43 2.99 -2.17
C LEU A 61 -12.53 1.95 -2.31
N ARG A 62 -13.23 1.59 -1.21
CA ARG A 62 -14.39 0.68 -1.28
C ARG A 62 -15.46 1.25 -2.21
N LEU A 63 -15.79 2.54 -2.09
CA LEU A 63 -16.78 3.18 -2.98
C LEU A 63 -16.31 3.21 -4.44
N LEU A 64 -15.04 3.51 -4.70
CA LEU A 64 -14.49 3.47 -6.05
C LEU A 64 -14.57 2.06 -6.65
N GLY A 65 -14.32 1.01 -5.87
CA GLY A 65 -14.47 -0.39 -6.28
C GLY A 65 -15.91 -0.79 -6.66
N GLU A 66 -16.91 -0.12 -6.10
CA GLU A 66 -18.32 -0.32 -6.46
C GLU A 66 -18.76 0.47 -7.71
N LEU A 67 -17.97 1.48 -8.11
CA LEU A 67 -18.35 2.45 -9.15
C LEU A 67 -17.48 2.37 -10.41
N LEU A 68 -16.29 1.78 -10.31
CA LEU A 68 -15.29 1.68 -11.36
C LEU A 68 -14.89 0.21 -11.59
N SER A 69 -14.33 -0.07 -12.76
CA SER A 69 -13.66 -1.34 -13.02
C SER A 69 -12.33 -1.44 -12.25
N GLU A 70 -11.84 -2.66 -12.02
CA GLU A 70 -10.57 -2.88 -11.32
C GLU A 70 -9.38 -2.11 -11.95
N PRO A 71 -9.18 -2.08 -13.29
CA PRO A 71 -8.11 -1.29 -13.89
C PRO A 71 -8.22 0.22 -13.65
N GLU A 72 -9.44 0.75 -13.56
CA GLU A 72 -9.68 2.16 -13.26
C GLU A 72 -9.35 2.47 -11.79
N VAL A 73 -9.72 1.59 -10.85
CA VAL A 73 -9.36 1.74 -9.42
C VAL A 73 -7.86 1.66 -9.22
N ILE A 74 -7.19 0.73 -9.91
CA ILE A 74 -5.72 0.64 -9.92
C ILE A 74 -5.11 1.95 -10.44
N GLY A 75 -5.67 2.52 -11.51
CA GLY A 75 -5.25 3.83 -12.02
C GLY A 75 -5.32 4.93 -10.95
N VAL A 76 -6.45 5.02 -10.22
CA VAL A 76 -6.60 5.97 -9.11
C VAL A 76 -5.57 5.72 -8.00
N CYS A 77 -5.31 4.45 -7.65
CA CYS A 77 -4.32 4.10 -6.64
C CYS A 77 -2.91 4.50 -7.06
N VAL A 78 -2.51 4.20 -8.30
CA VAL A 78 -1.20 4.56 -8.88
C VAL A 78 -1.01 6.07 -8.89
N ASP A 79 -2.00 6.82 -9.35
CA ASP A 79 -1.93 8.29 -9.40
C ASP A 79 -1.80 8.88 -7.98
N THR A 80 -2.55 8.32 -7.02
CA THR A 80 -2.52 8.77 -5.63
C THR A 80 -1.19 8.42 -4.96
N LEU A 81 -0.67 7.19 -5.15
CA LEU A 81 0.64 6.77 -4.64
C LEU A 81 1.78 7.63 -5.24
N THR A 82 1.72 7.90 -6.54
CA THR A 82 2.70 8.77 -7.23
C THR A 82 2.69 10.19 -6.68
N HIS A 83 1.51 10.72 -6.33
CA HIS A 83 1.41 12.01 -5.65
C HIS A 83 2.00 11.94 -4.22
N LEU A 84 1.62 10.93 -3.45
CA LEU A 84 2.04 10.75 -2.06
C LEU A 84 3.54 10.48 -1.88
N SER A 85 4.22 9.94 -2.90
CA SER A 85 5.67 9.70 -2.84
C SER A 85 6.49 10.99 -2.83
N THR A 86 5.91 12.11 -3.28
CA THR A 86 6.57 13.42 -3.35
C THR A 86 6.06 14.41 -2.30
N HIS A 87 5.12 13.99 -1.45
CA HIS A 87 4.46 14.85 -0.46
C HIS A 87 4.56 14.25 0.94
N TYR A 88 4.89 15.09 1.92
CA TYR A 88 4.85 14.69 3.31
C TYR A 88 3.39 14.44 3.74
N THR A 89 3.15 13.30 4.38
CA THR A 89 1.89 13.03 5.08
C THR A 89 2.17 12.77 6.54
N ARG A 90 1.33 13.33 7.42
CA ARG A 90 1.46 13.11 8.86
C ARG A 90 1.02 11.69 9.24
N ASP A 91 -0.07 11.24 8.63
CA ASP A 91 -0.64 9.92 8.89
C ASP A 91 -0.20 8.95 7.77
N PRO A 92 0.43 7.81 8.10
CA PRO A 92 0.78 6.80 7.12
C PRO A 92 -0.40 5.94 6.66
N GLU A 93 -1.56 5.98 7.34
CA GLU A 93 -2.68 5.06 7.10
C GLU A 93 -3.11 5.02 5.62
N LYS A 94 -3.30 6.18 4.99
CA LYS A 94 -3.66 6.26 3.56
C LYS A 94 -2.66 5.52 2.67
N LYS A 95 -1.35 5.70 2.91
CA LYS A 95 -0.29 5.03 2.14
C LYS A 95 -0.41 3.51 2.31
N VAL A 96 -0.54 3.04 3.56
CA VAL A 96 -0.70 1.61 3.87
C VAL A 96 -1.94 1.02 3.19
N VAL A 97 -3.08 1.72 3.25
CA VAL A 97 -4.34 1.29 2.60
C VAL A 97 -4.16 1.15 1.08
N LEU A 98 -3.56 2.14 0.42
CA LEU A 98 -3.31 2.10 -1.02
C LEU A 98 -2.33 1.00 -1.42
N LEU A 99 -1.23 0.84 -0.66
CA LEU A 99 -0.23 -0.21 -0.89
C LEU A 99 -0.81 -1.62 -0.73
N HIS A 100 -1.64 -1.83 0.28
CA HIS A 100 -2.37 -3.09 0.42
C HIS A 100 -3.37 -3.32 -0.72
N HIS A 101 -4.05 -2.27 -1.19
CA HIS A 101 -5.01 -2.40 -2.29
C HIS A 101 -4.34 -2.83 -3.62
N VAL A 102 -3.14 -2.33 -3.91
CA VAL A 102 -2.38 -2.70 -5.12
C VAL A 102 -1.57 -3.99 -4.97
N THR A 103 -1.54 -4.60 -3.79
CA THR A 103 -0.89 -5.90 -3.57
C THR A 103 -1.63 -6.99 -4.36
N ASP A 104 -0.89 -7.92 -4.96
CA ASP A 104 -1.40 -9.00 -5.84
C ASP A 104 -2.12 -8.54 -7.11
N LYS A 105 -2.07 -7.24 -7.45
CA LYS A 105 -2.62 -6.69 -8.69
C LYS A 105 -1.59 -6.71 -9.81
N GLN A 106 -2.04 -6.99 -11.04
CA GLN A 106 -1.19 -7.02 -12.22
C GLN A 106 -1.38 -5.75 -13.04
N ASP A 107 -0.51 -4.76 -12.84
CA ASP A 107 -0.43 -3.57 -13.68
C ASP A 107 1.02 -3.06 -13.68
N PRO A 108 1.63 -2.82 -14.87
CA PRO A 108 3.02 -2.43 -14.98
C PRO A 108 3.34 -1.07 -14.34
N ARG A 109 2.32 -0.24 -14.07
CA ARG A 109 2.48 1.06 -13.42
C ARG A 109 2.61 0.98 -11.90
N ILE A 110 2.23 -0.15 -11.29
CA ILE A 110 2.25 -0.29 -9.82
C ILE A 110 3.69 -0.27 -9.29
N ALA A 111 4.58 -1.09 -9.84
CA ALA A 111 5.93 -1.22 -9.29
C ALA A 111 6.71 0.12 -9.27
N PRO A 112 6.72 0.93 -10.35
CA PRO A 112 7.31 2.27 -10.32
C PRO A 112 6.67 3.20 -9.28
N ALA A 113 5.35 3.13 -9.09
CA ALA A 113 4.64 3.97 -8.12
C ALA A 113 4.89 3.54 -6.66
N VAL A 114 5.15 2.26 -6.41
CA VAL A 114 5.40 1.71 -5.07
C VAL A 114 6.87 1.86 -4.65
N LEU A 115 7.82 1.81 -5.59
CA LEU A 115 9.25 1.84 -5.32
C LEU A 115 9.71 2.93 -4.31
N PRO A 116 9.26 4.20 -4.40
CA PRO A 116 9.69 5.25 -3.47
C PRO A 116 9.32 4.97 -2.01
N PHE A 117 8.27 4.17 -1.76
CA PHE A 117 7.78 3.88 -0.40
C PHE A 117 8.67 2.91 0.38
N LEU A 118 9.68 2.30 -0.26
CA LEU A 118 10.74 1.59 0.45
C LEU A 118 11.62 2.52 1.28
N GLU A 119 11.63 3.82 0.98
CA GLU A 119 12.39 4.85 1.72
C GLU A 119 11.50 5.71 2.64
N ASP A 120 10.22 5.32 2.84
CA ASP A 120 9.29 6.07 3.69
C ASP A 120 9.74 6.10 5.16
N MET A 121 9.35 7.12 5.92
CA MET A 121 9.70 7.22 7.35
C MET A 121 8.93 6.22 8.21
N SER A 122 7.73 5.81 7.78
CA SER A 122 6.90 4.83 8.46
C SER A 122 7.31 3.41 8.09
N ASP A 123 7.70 2.63 9.09
CA ASP A 123 7.99 1.22 8.91
C ASP A 123 6.78 0.41 8.41
N ASP A 124 5.54 0.83 8.72
CA ASP A 124 4.34 0.16 8.18
C ASP A 124 4.19 0.39 6.68
N VAL A 125 4.57 1.57 6.20
CA VAL A 125 4.60 1.90 4.78
C VAL A 125 5.69 1.10 4.07
N LYS A 126 6.90 1.03 4.64
CA LYS A 126 7.99 0.19 4.10
C LYS A 126 7.56 -1.28 3.98
N ILE A 127 6.92 -1.84 5.00
CA ILE A 127 6.44 -3.24 4.99
C ILE A 127 5.36 -3.44 3.92
N ALA A 128 4.41 -2.53 3.81
CA ALA A 128 3.36 -2.63 2.79
C ALA A 128 3.96 -2.53 1.37
N ALA A 129 4.93 -1.64 1.15
CA ALA A 129 5.65 -1.51 -0.12
C ALA A 129 6.45 -2.77 -0.47
N LEU A 130 7.16 -3.35 0.50
CA LEU A 130 7.88 -4.62 0.36
C LEU A 130 6.94 -5.75 -0.10
N LYS A 131 5.77 -5.87 0.55
CA LYS A 131 4.77 -6.90 0.19
C LYS A 131 4.21 -6.69 -1.22
N ALA A 132 3.91 -5.44 -1.58
CA ALA A 132 3.38 -5.12 -2.90
C ALA A 132 4.41 -5.39 -4.02
N LEU A 133 5.68 -5.08 -3.81
CA LEU A 133 6.75 -5.25 -4.83
C LEU A 133 7.27 -6.68 -4.94
N ALA A 134 7.24 -7.45 -3.86
CA ALA A 134 7.78 -8.80 -3.76
C ALA A 134 7.42 -9.73 -4.96
N PRO A 135 6.15 -9.86 -5.39
CA PRO A 135 5.80 -10.74 -6.50
C PRO A 135 6.08 -10.14 -7.89
N MET A 136 6.42 -8.86 -7.99
CA MET A 136 6.49 -8.14 -9.27
C MET A 136 7.84 -8.28 -9.98
N ASN A 137 8.88 -8.78 -9.29
CA ASN A 137 10.24 -8.91 -9.82
C ASN A 137 10.76 -7.61 -10.49
N HIS A 138 10.39 -6.45 -9.93
CA HIS A 138 10.79 -5.15 -10.45
C HIS A 138 12.25 -4.86 -10.07
N GLU A 139 13.17 -5.11 -10.99
CA GLU A 139 14.62 -5.05 -10.75
C GLU A 139 15.10 -3.82 -9.96
N PRO A 140 14.62 -2.58 -10.21
CA PRO A 140 15.01 -1.41 -9.44
C PRO A 140 14.75 -1.51 -7.92
N ALA A 141 13.84 -2.38 -7.47
CA ALA A 141 13.57 -2.62 -6.06
C ALA A 141 14.66 -3.45 -5.36
N ARG A 142 15.51 -4.18 -6.10
CA ARG A 142 16.53 -5.08 -5.53
C ARG A 142 17.45 -4.39 -4.53
N GLU A 143 18.07 -3.28 -4.95
CA GLU A 143 19.01 -2.52 -4.12
C GLU A 143 18.34 -1.92 -2.87
N PRO A 144 17.20 -1.20 -2.98
CA PRO A 144 16.45 -0.73 -1.82
C PRO A 144 16.05 -1.83 -0.82
N ILE A 145 15.59 -3.00 -1.30
CA ILE A 145 15.24 -4.12 -0.43
C ILE A 145 16.48 -4.62 0.34
N LEU A 146 17.63 -4.74 -0.32
CA LEU A 146 18.88 -5.15 0.31
C LEU A 146 19.36 -4.14 1.36
N ARG A 147 19.17 -2.84 1.12
CA ARG A 147 19.48 -1.79 2.10
C ARG A 147 18.57 -1.88 3.32
N LEU A 148 17.26 -2.06 3.13
CA LEU A 148 16.31 -2.28 4.23
C LEU A 148 16.65 -3.52 5.06
N LEU A 149 17.14 -4.58 4.42
CA LEU A 149 17.57 -5.76 5.16
C LEU A 149 18.84 -5.50 5.98
N THR A 150 19.83 -4.79 5.41
CA THR A 150 21.20 -4.76 5.94
C THR A 150 21.60 -3.51 6.70
N ALA A 151 20.76 -2.46 6.72
CA ALA A 151 21.03 -1.26 7.49
C ALA A 151 20.78 -1.47 8.99
N ASP A 152 21.71 -0.99 9.81
CA ASP A 152 21.73 -1.20 11.27
C ASP A 152 20.57 -0.51 12.00
N ASP A 153 20.05 0.58 11.43
CA ASP A 153 18.95 1.38 11.97
C ASP A 153 17.57 0.90 11.49
N THR A 154 17.50 -0.09 10.62
CA THR A 154 16.22 -0.60 10.13
C THR A 154 15.56 -1.51 11.16
N ALA A 155 14.31 -1.22 11.51
CA ALA A 155 13.56 -2.01 12.48
C ALA A 155 13.44 -3.48 12.08
N ARG A 156 13.52 -4.38 13.08
CA ARG A 156 13.55 -5.84 12.85
C ARG A 156 12.37 -6.37 12.04
N ARG A 157 11.18 -5.78 12.21
CA ARG A 157 9.98 -6.13 11.45
C ARG A 157 10.11 -5.80 9.96
N VAL A 158 10.79 -4.70 9.62
CA VAL A 158 11.06 -4.30 8.23
C VAL A 158 12.11 -5.22 7.63
N GLN A 159 13.19 -5.53 8.36
CA GLN A 159 14.20 -6.51 7.92
C GLN A 159 13.57 -7.89 7.63
N THR A 160 12.65 -8.35 8.48
CA THR A 160 11.92 -9.62 8.29
C THR A 160 11.07 -9.58 7.02
N ALA A 161 10.37 -8.47 6.78
CA ALA A 161 9.60 -8.28 5.55
C ALA A 161 10.52 -8.20 4.31
N ALA A 162 11.68 -7.57 4.41
CA ALA A 162 12.66 -7.46 3.34
C ALA A 162 13.23 -8.84 2.97
N LEU A 163 13.52 -9.68 3.98
CA LEU A 163 13.96 -11.06 3.75
C LEU A 163 12.89 -11.89 3.04
N ALA A 164 11.63 -11.77 3.44
CA ALA A 164 10.50 -12.41 2.75
C ALA A 164 10.34 -11.88 1.31
N ALA A 165 10.52 -10.58 1.10
CA ALA A 165 10.45 -9.96 -0.23
C ALA A 165 11.57 -10.47 -1.15
N LEU A 166 12.82 -10.58 -0.67
CA LEU A 166 13.92 -11.18 -1.44
C LEU A 166 13.64 -12.63 -1.82
N GLN A 167 13.07 -13.41 -0.90
CA GLN A 167 12.70 -14.80 -1.18
C GLN A 167 11.61 -14.88 -2.24
N SER A 168 10.61 -14.01 -2.17
CA SER A 168 9.48 -13.99 -3.11
C SER A 168 9.87 -13.45 -4.48
N SER A 169 10.74 -12.44 -4.55
CA SER A 169 11.16 -11.84 -5.82
C SER A 169 12.24 -12.65 -6.54
N GLY A 170 12.97 -13.50 -5.80
CA GLY A 170 14.11 -14.24 -6.35
C GLY A 170 15.33 -13.37 -6.62
N PHE A 171 15.40 -12.17 -6.02
CA PHE A 171 16.54 -11.29 -6.21
C PHE A 171 17.82 -11.88 -5.59
N GLY A 172 18.91 -11.85 -6.37
CA GLY A 172 20.24 -12.24 -5.89
C GLY A 172 20.87 -11.19 -4.98
N VAL A 173 21.65 -11.63 -4.00
CA VAL A 173 22.26 -10.77 -2.96
C VAL A 173 23.70 -10.34 -3.28
N GLN A 174 24.11 -10.39 -4.55
CA GLN A 174 25.47 -9.99 -4.98
C GLN A 174 25.83 -8.59 -4.45
N GLY A 175 27.01 -8.47 -3.83
CA GLY A 175 27.47 -7.26 -3.15
C GLY A 175 27.06 -7.14 -1.67
N TYR A 176 26.09 -7.95 -1.22
CA TYR A 176 25.55 -7.93 0.15
C TYR A 176 25.65 -9.29 0.86
N ARG A 177 26.28 -10.29 0.24
CA ARG A 177 26.24 -11.70 0.68
C ARG A 177 26.56 -11.89 2.17
N GLU A 178 27.71 -11.43 2.63
CA GLU A 178 28.15 -11.60 4.02
C GLU A 178 27.15 -10.98 5.02
N LYS A 179 26.67 -9.76 4.71
CA LYS A 179 25.68 -9.06 5.54
C LYS A 179 24.34 -9.79 5.57
N VAL A 180 23.88 -10.29 4.43
CA VAL A 180 22.63 -11.04 4.35
C VAL A 180 22.75 -12.35 5.10
N GLU A 181 23.83 -13.11 4.90
CA GLU A 181 24.09 -14.38 5.60
C GLU A 181 24.05 -14.22 7.12
N ALA A 182 24.62 -13.13 7.66
CA ALA A 182 24.58 -12.83 9.09
C ALA A 182 23.16 -12.53 9.63
N LEU A 183 22.20 -12.18 8.77
CA LEU A 183 20.84 -11.80 9.14
C LEU A 183 19.80 -12.89 8.84
N LEU A 184 20.18 -13.98 8.18
CA LEU A 184 19.29 -15.10 7.90
C LEU A 184 18.81 -15.73 9.20
N VAL A 185 17.51 -15.97 9.25
CA VAL A 185 16.85 -16.71 10.32
C VAL A 185 16.05 -17.84 9.71
N ASP A 186 15.88 -18.93 10.45
CA ASP A 186 15.06 -20.06 10.00
C ASP A 186 13.65 -19.58 9.56
N PRO A 187 13.10 -20.05 8.43
CA PRO A 187 13.62 -21.10 7.55
C PRO A 187 14.50 -20.61 6.39
N TYR A 188 14.97 -19.36 6.37
CA TYR A 188 15.67 -18.79 5.20
C TYR A 188 17.15 -19.19 5.12
N VAL A 189 17.61 -19.50 3.91
CA VAL A 189 19.01 -19.85 3.59
C VAL A 189 19.49 -19.24 2.27
N LEU A 190 20.81 -19.01 2.17
CA LEU A 190 21.63 -18.83 0.97
C LEU A 190 21.62 -20.05 0.04
N ASP A 191 21.03 -19.99 -1.17
CA ASP A 191 21.34 -20.99 -2.20
C ASP A 191 22.74 -20.74 -2.85
N LYS A 192 23.13 -21.61 -3.79
CA LYS A 192 24.43 -21.52 -4.48
C LYS A 192 24.51 -20.31 -5.41
N GLN A 193 23.38 -19.80 -5.87
CA GLN A 193 23.23 -18.65 -6.75
C GLN A 193 23.20 -17.32 -5.95
N GLY A 194 23.13 -17.40 -4.62
CA GLY A 194 23.04 -16.24 -3.75
C GLY A 194 21.63 -15.65 -3.74
N VAL A 195 20.61 -16.48 -3.88
CA VAL A 195 19.20 -16.11 -3.72
C VAL A 195 18.68 -16.64 -2.39
N VAL A 196 17.85 -15.85 -1.71
CA VAL A 196 17.19 -16.25 -0.46
C VAL A 196 16.14 -17.30 -0.78
N VAL A 197 16.24 -18.49 -0.19
CA VAL A 197 15.24 -19.57 -0.32
C VAL A 197 14.81 -20.05 1.06
N LYS A 198 13.64 -20.68 1.14
CA LYS A 198 13.25 -21.43 2.36
C LYS A 198 13.90 -22.80 2.32
N ARG A 199 14.52 -23.21 3.43
CA ARG A 199 15.01 -24.56 3.64
C ARG A 199 13.82 -25.51 3.47
N GLN A 200 13.92 -26.41 2.49
CA GLN A 200 12.95 -27.49 2.36
C GLN A 200 13.15 -28.41 3.58
N ALA A 201 12.04 -28.76 4.23
CA ALA A 201 12.02 -29.69 5.36
C ALA A 201 12.42 -31.09 4.91
#